data_AF-A0A1T4RG69-F1
#
_entry.id   AF-A0A1T4RG69-F1
#
_cell.length_a   1.000
_cell.length_b   1.000
_cell.length_c   1.000
_cell.angle_alpha   90.00
_cell.angle_beta   90.00
_cell.angle_gamma   90.00
#
_symmetry.space_group_name_H-M   'P 1'
#
loop_
_entity.id
_entity.type
_entity.pdbx_description
1 polymer ?
#
loop_
_entity_poly.entity_id
_entity_poly.type
_entity_poly.pdbx_seq_one_letter_code
_entity_poly.pdbx_strand_id
1 'polypeptide(L)'
;MPALDENVSDTSKRQHPAFADFCVYDAWKIQDEKKDKFFVGIKLEENLPKIYFPMGFRKPSAEKTSDEECRRDFCKLVAVLCDKSLQKYFSGEELKKSSLDFPFDAFLSVLQYYLDFGYFIESEAIYKKGFSGKISWPKTVKSFKPQVVQSENAQGQSRHQVVYLNLVTRKSRFREDNLITIVHKFCVKEAARLIGPLYGVSEKDVDEPEFTFDYDLFAETILNKIEDTFNDKHLELFRAMFKVLRYIAKKENRKKDDSTSGFLFGVSTFAPVWEAMVDRIFGNLPPGFRKDDFNPHLKYVAENDTNSNGSEYGKLDGDRRSTLRPDTIMILGRDHDNAAKNVEGDELFILDSKFYKFGMTKNRNDLPGAESVCKQMAYAEFVESMKSEELAEYEGKTFSLDRIYNAFIMPYCAEKREKSFSMVRKGYIYGDWKDRSKPYRKIACILLDVKSVMENYSASASAQRELRNIIAGKKRND
;
A
#
# COMPACT_ATOMS: atom_id res chain seq x y z
N MET A 1 49.67 4.05 43.07
CA MET A 1 48.85 2.84 43.35
C MET A 1 47.56 3.30 44.01
N PRO A 2 46.39 2.83 43.55
CA PRO A 2 45.12 3.54 43.66
C PRO A 2 44.23 3.01 44.80
N ALA A 3 43.33 3.87 45.26
CA ALA A 3 42.02 3.60 45.84
C ALA A 3 41.40 4.98 46.15
N LEU A 4 40.12 5.29 46.01
CA LEU A 4 38.89 4.68 45.51
C LEU A 4 37.85 5.83 45.66
N ASP A 5 36.82 5.81 44.81
CA ASP A 5 35.58 6.61 44.90
C ASP A 5 35.69 8.13 44.61
N GLU A 6 34.81 8.78 43.85
CA GLU A 6 33.40 8.53 43.54
C GLU A 6 33.12 8.88 42.06
N ASN A 7 32.52 7.94 41.32
CA ASN A 7 31.88 8.22 40.03
C ASN A 7 30.38 7.98 40.21
N VAL A 8 29.65 9.02 40.60
CA VAL A 8 28.20 9.03 40.67
C VAL A 8 27.66 9.68 39.40
N SER A 9 26.90 8.88 38.66
CA SER A 9 25.91 9.23 37.64
C SER A 9 26.36 10.13 36.49
N ASP A 10 26.69 9.49 35.36
CA ASP A 10 26.26 10.02 34.08
C ASP A 10 25.47 8.94 33.33
N THR A 11 24.18 8.88 33.60
CA THR A 11 23.21 8.19 32.75
C THR A 11 23.18 8.92 31.41
N SER A 12 24.02 8.50 30.47
CA SER A 12 23.89 8.91 29.08
C SER A 12 22.50 8.48 28.58
N LYS A 13 21.60 9.45 28.52
CA LYS A 13 20.30 9.31 27.85
C LYS A 13 20.60 8.86 26.42
N ARG A 14 20.34 7.59 26.10
CA ARG A 14 20.39 7.08 24.72
C ARG A 14 19.43 7.92 23.89
N GLN A 15 19.96 8.88 23.13
CA GLN A 15 19.18 9.63 22.15
C GLN A 15 18.89 8.66 21.00
N HIS A 16 17.72 8.03 21.03
CA HIS A 16 17.17 7.41 19.84
C HIS A 16 16.99 8.52 18.79
N PRO A 17 17.35 8.28 17.52
CA PRO A 17 17.11 9.25 16.45
C PRO A 17 15.62 9.59 16.38
N ALA A 18 15.31 10.85 16.08
CA ALA A 18 13.93 11.27 15.87
C ALA A 18 13.36 10.56 14.65
N PHE A 19 12.05 10.30 14.61
CA PHE A 19 11.45 9.63 13.46
C PHE A 19 11.66 10.44 12.16
N ALA A 20 11.69 11.78 12.28
CA ALA A 20 12.04 12.67 11.19
C ALA A 20 13.41 12.37 10.54
N ASP A 21 14.39 11.84 11.28
CA ASP A 21 15.75 11.54 10.78
C ASP A 21 15.77 10.36 9.80
N PHE A 22 14.73 9.52 9.83
CA PHE A 22 14.54 8.44 8.86
C PHE A 22 13.87 8.94 7.58
N CYS A 23 13.23 10.11 7.59
CA CYS A 23 12.42 10.61 6.49
C CYS A 23 13.24 11.43 5.50
N VAL A 24 13.29 10.97 4.26
CA VAL A 24 13.92 11.65 3.12
C VAL A 24 12.84 12.22 2.21
N TYR A 25 12.64 13.53 2.31
CA TYR A 25 11.80 14.30 1.40
C TYR A 25 12.65 14.92 0.28
N ASP A 26 12.04 15.21 -0.85
CA ASP A 26 12.70 15.91 -1.97
C ASP A 26 13.98 15.24 -2.50
N ALA A 27 14.11 13.91 -2.35
CA ALA A 27 15.26 13.14 -2.85
C ALA A 27 15.53 13.37 -4.35
N TRP A 28 14.48 13.70 -5.12
CA TRP A 28 14.52 14.02 -6.54
C TRP A 28 15.35 15.27 -6.89
N LYS A 29 15.67 16.14 -5.91
CA LYS A 29 16.51 17.34 -6.10
C LYS A 29 18.01 17.06 -6.05
N ILE A 30 18.41 15.94 -5.43
CA ILE A 30 19.82 15.64 -5.12
C ILE A 30 20.49 14.82 -6.23
N GLN A 31 19.71 14.10 -7.05
CA GLN A 31 20.24 13.23 -8.09
C GLN A 31 20.27 13.92 -9.45
N ASP A 32 21.48 14.02 -10.01
CA ASP A 32 21.86 14.84 -11.17
C ASP A 32 21.58 14.18 -12.54
N GLU A 33 20.59 13.27 -12.64
CA GLU A 33 20.33 12.58 -13.91
C GLU A 33 18.89 12.67 -14.42
N LYS A 34 18.82 12.80 -15.75
CA LYS A 34 17.70 13.01 -16.69
C LYS A 34 16.55 12.00 -16.65
N LYS A 35 16.25 11.37 -15.53
CA LYS A 35 15.17 10.39 -15.43
C LYS A 35 14.27 10.75 -14.26
N ASP A 36 12.98 10.91 -14.52
CA ASP A 36 11.91 10.98 -13.51
C ASP A 36 11.73 9.65 -12.75
N LYS A 37 12.81 8.91 -12.55
CA LYS A 37 12.88 7.59 -11.94
C LYS A 37 13.60 7.72 -10.60
N PHE A 38 12.84 8.02 -9.57
CA PHE A 38 13.32 8.07 -8.19
C PHE A 38 12.70 6.93 -7.39
N PHE A 39 13.53 6.25 -6.62
CA PHE A 39 13.05 5.24 -5.70
C PHE A 39 12.15 5.87 -4.64
N VAL A 40 11.00 5.26 -4.39
CA VAL A 40 10.04 5.64 -3.36
C VAL A 40 9.72 4.41 -2.53
N GLY A 41 9.87 4.51 -1.21
CA GLY A 41 9.77 3.38 -0.30
C GLY A 41 10.83 3.40 0.79
N ILE A 42 11.17 2.23 1.32
CA ILE A 42 12.06 2.05 2.46
C ILE A 42 13.28 1.26 2.02
N LYS A 43 14.47 1.70 2.41
CA LYS A 43 15.72 0.97 2.19
C LYS A 43 16.66 1.14 3.37
N LEU A 44 17.58 0.19 3.56
CA LEU A 44 18.60 0.28 4.61
C LEU A 44 19.80 1.08 4.09
N GLU A 45 20.16 2.15 4.79
CA GLU A 45 21.41 2.89 4.58
C GLU A 45 22.15 2.95 5.90
N GLU A 46 23.44 2.59 5.92
CA GLU A 46 24.28 2.64 7.15
C GLU A 46 23.67 1.87 8.34
N ASN A 47 22.98 0.75 8.07
CA ASN A 47 22.22 -0.05 9.04
C ASN A 47 20.99 0.63 9.66
N LEU A 48 20.55 1.77 9.11
CA LEU A 48 19.32 2.43 9.52
C LEU A 48 18.30 2.46 8.38
N PRO A 49 17.00 2.28 8.67
CA PRO A 49 15.96 2.40 7.66
C PRO A 49 15.79 3.86 7.23
N LYS A 50 15.82 4.12 5.92
CA LYS A 50 15.52 5.42 5.31
C LYS A 50 14.25 5.33 4.47
N ILE A 51 13.36 6.30 4.66
CA ILE A 51 12.04 6.38 4.03
C ILE A 51 12.07 7.48 2.96
N TYR A 52 11.94 7.09 1.70
CA TYR A 52 11.93 8.00 0.55
C TYR A 52 10.49 8.30 0.14
N PHE A 53 10.10 9.57 0.24
CA PHE A 53 8.78 10.04 -0.16
C PHE A 53 8.74 10.45 -1.64
N PRO A 54 7.57 10.34 -2.30
CA PRO A 54 7.43 10.75 -3.69
C PRO A 54 7.60 12.26 -3.86
N MET A 55 8.00 12.66 -5.08
CA MET A 55 8.05 14.06 -5.46
C MET A 55 6.70 14.74 -5.26
N GLY A 56 6.69 15.98 -4.78
CA GLY A 56 5.47 16.73 -4.48
C GLY A 56 4.83 16.39 -3.13
N PHE A 57 5.35 15.38 -2.42
CA PHE A 57 4.91 15.08 -1.07
C PHE A 57 5.45 16.11 -0.08
N ARG A 58 4.54 16.90 0.52
CA ARG A 58 4.91 17.96 1.45
C ARG A 58 5.56 17.42 2.73
N LYS A 59 6.79 17.88 2.98
CA LYS A 59 7.43 17.81 4.31
C LYS A 59 6.63 18.62 5.34
N PRO A 60 6.43 18.10 6.57
CA PRO A 60 5.92 18.89 7.69
C PRO A 60 6.71 20.20 7.86
N SER A 61 6.05 21.29 8.25
CA SER A 61 6.71 22.59 8.44
C SER A 61 7.78 22.50 9.53
N ALA A 62 8.90 23.22 9.38
CA ALA A 62 10.02 23.19 10.33
C ALA A 62 9.62 23.59 11.77
N GLU A 63 8.59 24.43 11.92
CA GLU A 63 8.06 24.85 13.23
C GLU A 63 7.16 23.79 13.91
N LYS A 64 6.71 22.77 13.17
CA LYS A 64 5.78 21.72 13.63
C LYS A 64 6.12 20.33 13.08
N THR A 65 7.40 20.01 12.84
CA THR A 65 7.79 18.65 12.47
C THR A 65 7.67 17.78 13.72
N SER A 66 6.44 17.42 14.09
CA SER A 66 6.18 16.41 15.11
C SER A 66 6.45 15.05 14.48
N ASP A 67 7.18 14.19 15.20
CA ASP A 67 7.39 12.80 14.80
C ASP A 67 6.06 12.08 14.50
N GLU A 68 4.96 12.50 15.13
CA GLU A 68 3.61 11.99 14.86
C GLU A 68 3.16 12.26 13.41
N GLU A 69 3.47 13.45 12.87
CA GLU A 69 3.12 13.77 11.48
C GLU A 69 3.92 12.95 10.49
N CYS A 70 5.22 12.78 10.75
CA CYS A 70 6.10 11.94 9.94
C CYS A 70 5.65 10.47 9.98
N ARG A 71 5.25 9.95 11.16
CA ARG A 71 4.68 8.60 11.31
C ARG A 71 3.39 8.46 10.52
N ARG A 72 2.49 9.45 10.58
CA ARG A 72 1.26 9.47 9.78
C ARG A 72 1.55 9.46 8.28
N ASP A 73 2.54 10.21 7.84
CA ASP A 73 2.96 10.26 6.44
C ASP A 73 3.59 8.93 6.00
N PHE A 74 4.40 8.31 6.85
CA PHE A 74 4.92 6.95 6.65
C PHE A 74 3.79 5.92 6.50
N CYS A 75 2.78 5.93 7.38
CA CYS A 75 1.63 5.04 7.28
C CYS A 75 0.89 5.20 5.95
N LYS A 76 0.73 6.43 5.45
CA LYS A 76 0.12 6.68 4.12
C LYS A 76 0.93 6.08 3.00
N LEU A 77 2.26 6.25 3.03
CA LEU A 77 3.16 5.67 2.04
C LEU A 77 3.05 4.14 2.01
N VAL A 78 3.13 3.50 3.19
CA VAL A 78 2.99 2.04 3.32
C VAL A 78 1.61 1.59 2.83
N ALA A 79 0.54 2.29 3.20
CA ALA A 79 -0.82 1.96 2.77
C ALA A 79 -0.97 1.99 1.23
N VAL A 80 -0.40 3.00 0.56
CA VAL A 80 -0.40 3.09 -0.91
C VAL A 80 0.40 1.96 -1.54
N LEU A 81 1.61 1.67 -1.04
CA LEU A 81 2.48 0.63 -1.61
C LEU A 81 1.95 -0.79 -1.36
N CYS A 82 1.28 -1.03 -0.24
CA CYS A 82 0.67 -2.31 0.11
C CYS A 82 -0.73 -2.53 -0.51
N ASP A 83 -1.35 -1.50 -1.11
CA ASP A 83 -2.66 -1.67 -1.75
C ASP A 83 -2.57 -2.55 -3.01
N LYS A 84 -2.98 -3.81 -2.86
CA LYS A 84 -3.03 -4.81 -3.94
C LYS A 84 -3.94 -4.43 -5.10
N SER A 85 -4.92 -3.56 -4.88
CA SER A 85 -5.81 -3.09 -5.95
C SER A 85 -5.09 -2.14 -6.90
N LEU A 86 -4.14 -1.33 -6.40
CA LEU A 86 -3.29 -0.47 -7.23
C LEU A 86 -2.23 -1.29 -7.99
N GLN A 87 -1.73 -2.37 -7.38
CA GLN A 87 -0.73 -3.26 -8.01
C GLN A 87 -1.21 -3.93 -9.32
N LYS A 88 -2.51 -3.93 -9.61
CA LYS A 88 -3.06 -4.39 -10.89
C LYS A 88 -2.73 -3.46 -12.07
N TYR A 89 -2.40 -2.21 -11.78
CA TYR A 89 -2.19 -1.16 -12.78
C TYR A 89 -0.73 -1.07 -13.26
N PHE A 90 0.20 -1.66 -12.53
CA PHE A 90 1.62 -1.62 -12.85
C PHE A 90 2.23 -3.02 -12.93
N SER A 91 3.21 -3.18 -13.80
CA SER A 91 3.87 -4.44 -14.08
C SER A 91 4.66 -4.95 -12.86
N GLY A 92 4.85 -6.27 -12.76
CA GLY A 92 5.68 -6.86 -11.70
C GLY A 92 7.13 -6.38 -11.71
N GLU A 93 7.62 -5.86 -12.84
CA GLU A 93 8.97 -5.30 -13.00
C GLU A 93 9.12 -3.90 -12.38
N GLU A 94 8.03 -3.14 -12.23
CA GLU A 94 8.05 -1.77 -11.69
C GLU A 94 8.09 -1.75 -10.15
N LEU A 95 7.48 -2.77 -9.52
CA LEU A 95 7.52 -2.98 -8.08
C LEU A 95 8.85 -3.64 -7.69
N LYS A 96 9.81 -2.80 -7.29
CA LYS A 96 11.08 -3.29 -6.73
C LYS A 96 10.87 -3.83 -5.33
N LYS A 97 10.62 -5.13 -5.26
CA LYS A 97 10.87 -5.91 -4.06
C LYS A 97 12.38 -6.14 -3.95
N SER A 98 12.91 -6.22 -2.73
CA SER A 98 14.25 -6.81 -2.53
C SER A 98 14.37 -8.07 -3.37
N SER A 99 15.56 -8.43 -3.87
CA SER A 99 15.77 -9.69 -4.61
C SER A 99 15.35 -10.96 -3.84
N LEU A 100 14.97 -10.82 -2.56
CA LEU A 100 14.51 -11.86 -1.64
C LEU A 100 13.00 -11.81 -1.30
N ASP A 101 12.19 -10.94 -1.93
CA ASP A 101 10.77 -10.68 -1.59
C ASP A 101 10.54 -10.30 -0.11
N PHE A 102 11.02 -9.13 0.33
CA PHE A 102 10.88 -8.68 1.72
C PHE A 102 9.41 -8.59 2.17
N PRO A 103 8.96 -9.40 3.15
CA PRO A 103 7.58 -9.44 3.59
C PRO A 103 7.29 -8.38 4.66
N PHE A 104 7.23 -7.10 4.26
CA PHE A 104 7.09 -5.95 5.17
C PHE A 104 5.95 -6.13 6.18
N ASP A 105 4.77 -6.53 5.72
CA ASP A 105 3.59 -6.74 6.60
C ASP A 105 3.86 -7.80 7.69
N ALA A 106 4.64 -8.84 7.37
CA ALA A 106 4.95 -9.92 8.32
C ALA A 106 5.93 -9.45 9.40
N PHE A 107 6.97 -8.70 8.98
CA PHE A 107 7.91 -8.07 9.91
C PHE A 107 7.19 -7.10 10.85
N LEU A 108 6.30 -6.27 10.31
CA LEU A 108 5.49 -5.35 11.10
C LEU A 108 4.60 -6.09 12.10
N SER A 109 3.93 -7.17 11.68
CA SER A 109 3.04 -7.96 12.54
C SER A 109 3.79 -8.60 13.71
N VAL A 110 4.99 -9.16 13.46
CA VAL A 110 5.84 -9.73 14.51
C VAL A 110 6.29 -8.66 15.51
N LEU A 111 6.77 -7.51 15.01
CA LEU A 111 7.24 -6.44 15.88
C LEU A 111 6.09 -5.85 16.71
N GLN A 112 4.92 -5.63 16.10
CA GLN A 112 3.75 -5.10 16.79
C GLN A 112 3.27 -6.04 17.90
N TYR A 113 3.22 -7.35 17.62
CA TYR A 113 2.88 -8.34 18.65
C TYR A 113 3.84 -8.27 19.84
N TYR A 114 5.15 -8.17 19.58
CA TYR A 114 6.16 -8.04 20.63
C TYR A 114 5.99 -6.76 21.46
N LEU A 115 5.71 -5.63 20.80
CA LEU A 115 5.47 -4.36 21.50
C LEU A 115 4.23 -4.40 22.39
N ASP A 116 3.18 -5.11 21.97
CA ASP A 116 1.90 -5.17 22.69
C ASP A 116 1.89 -6.23 23.81
N PHE A 117 2.52 -7.39 23.59
CA PHE A 117 2.39 -8.57 24.44
C PHE A 117 3.73 -9.16 24.94
N GLY A 118 4.86 -8.67 24.44
CA GLY A 118 6.17 -9.30 24.65
C GLY A 118 6.34 -10.58 23.84
N TYR A 119 7.19 -11.49 24.31
CA TYR A 119 7.38 -12.76 23.63
C TYR A 119 6.16 -13.67 23.79
N PHE A 120 5.78 -14.35 22.71
CA PHE A 120 4.80 -15.43 22.77
C PHE A 120 5.27 -16.52 23.74
N ILE A 121 4.44 -16.82 24.74
CA ILE A 121 4.68 -17.90 25.70
C ILE A 121 3.49 -18.85 25.68
N GLU A 122 3.75 -20.15 25.47
CA GLU A 122 2.69 -21.14 25.52
C GLU A 122 2.26 -21.42 26.96
N SER A 123 0.94 -21.41 27.19
CA SER A 123 0.37 -21.78 28.48
C SER A 123 -0.28 -23.16 28.38
N GLU A 124 0.31 -24.16 29.01
CA GLU A 124 -0.31 -25.47 29.12
C GLU A 124 -1.22 -25.54 30.35
N ALA A 125 -2.42 -26.10 30.17
CA ALA A 125 -3.35 -26.37 31.25
C ALA A 125 -2.96 -27.68 31.97
N ILE A 126 -2.13 -27.56 33.01
CA ILE A 126 -1.81 -28.70 33.87
C ILE A 126 -2.97 -28.91 34.85
N TYR A 127 -3.46 -30.14 34.88
CA TYR A 127 -4.46 -30.57 35.85
C TYR A 127 -3.74 -31.19 37.05
N LYS A 128 -3.86 -30.57 38.23
CA LYS A 128 -3.29 -31.09 39.48
C LYS A 128 -4.39 -31.42 40.48
N LYS A 129 -4.10 -32.34 41.39
CA LYS A 129 -4.93 -32.58 42.57
C LYS A 129 -4.74 -31.40 43.53
N GLY A 130 -5.83 -30.77 43.97
CA GLY A 130 -5.76 -29.68 44.93
C GLY A 130 -6.98 -28.76 44.90
N PHE A 131 -7.05 -27.84 45.85
CA PHE A 131 -8.18 -26.91 46.04
C PHE A 131 -7.97 -25.53 45.39
N SER A 132 -6.79 -25.30 44.80
CA SER A 132 -6.40 -23.99 44.25
C SER A 132 -6.49 -24.00 42.72
N GLY A 133 -7.27 -23.07 42.16
CA GLY A 133 -7.50 -22.94 40.71
C GLY A 133 -8.91 -23.37 40.30
N LYS A 134 -9.25 -23.22 39.02
CA LYS A 134 -10.60 -23.55 38.51
C LYS A 134 -10.80 -25.07 38.52
N ILE A 135 -11.83 -25.55 39.20
CA ILE A 135 -12.14 -26.98 39.31
C ILE A 135 -12.62 -27.52 37.95
N SER A 136 -12.04 -28.63 37.50
CA SER A 136 -12.53 -29.40 36.36
C SER A 136 -13.47 -30.48 36.86
N TRP A 137 -14.76 -30.17 36.97
CA TRP A 137 -15.79 -31.11 37.43
C TRP A 137 -15.83 -32.42 36.62
N PRO A 138 -15.75 -32.41 35.27
CA PRO A 138 -15.78 -33.65 34.49
C PRO A 138 -14.63 -34.60 34.83
N LYS A 139 -13.42 -34.08 35.05
CA LYS A 139 -12.26 -34.89 35.47
C LYS A 139 -12.37 -35.31 36.93
N THR A 140 -12.86 -34.42 37.80
CA THR A 140 -13.04 -34.70 39.24
C THR A 140 -14.03 -35.84 39.47
N VAL A 141 -15.19 -35.81 38.81
CA VAL A 141 -16.23 -36.84 38.93
C VAL A 141 -15.76 -38.19 38.37
N LYS A 142 -14.99 -38.19 37.28
CA LYS A 142 -14.42 -39.42 36.69
C LYS A 142 -13.29 -40.02 37.53
N SER A 143 -12.48 -39.19 38.18
CA SER A 143 -11.27 -39.64 38.87
C SER A 143 -11.48 -39.95 40.35
N PHE A 144 -12.50 -39.40 41.01
CA PHE A 144 -12.71 -39.55 42.44
C PHE A 144 -14.15 -39.96 42.76
N LYS A 145 -14.30 -40.84 43.75
CA LYS A 145 -15.63 -41.17 44.29
C LYS A 145 -16.04 -40.09 45.29
N PRO A 146 -17.29 -39.58 45.21
CA PRO A 146 -17.80 -38.68 46.22
C PRO A 146 -17.99 -39.41 47.55
N GLN A 147 -17.94 -38.67 48.65
CA GLN A 147 -18.35 -39.15 49.96
C GLN A 147 -19.71 -38.58 50.33
N VAL A 148 -20.52 -39.38 51.01
CA VAL A 148 -21.82 -38.96 51.51
C VAL A 148 -21.65 -38.60 52.98
N VAL A 149 -21.90 -37.34 53.31
CA VAL A 149 -21.80 -36.80 54.67
C VAL A 149 -23.19 -36.42 55.14
N GLN A 150 -23.56 -36.83 56.35
CA GLN A 150 -24.79 -36.35 56.98
C GLN A 150 -24.53 -34.94 57.54
N SER A 151 -25.32 -33.98 57.08
CA SER A 151 -25.30 -32.60 57.55
C SER A 151 -26.70 -32.24 58.07
N GLU A 152 -26.74 -31.70 59.28
CA GLU A 152 -27.95 -31.13 59.84
C GLU A 152 -28.13 -29.71 59.32
N ASN A 153 -29.31 -29.41 58.80
CA ASN A 153 -29.72 -28.04 58.49
C ASN A 153 -30.14 -27.31 59.78
N ALA A 154 -30.26 -25.98 59.70
CA ALA A 154 -30.59 -25.12 60.86
C ALA A 154 -31.95 -25.43 61.54
N GLN A 155 -32.76 -26.33 60.97
CA GLN A 155 -34.03 -26.83 61.51
C GLN A 155 -33.96 -28.28 62.04
N GLY A 156 -32.75 -28.86 62.22
CA GLY A 156 -32.56 -30.16 62.90
C GLY A 156 -32.95 -31.39 62.07
N GLN A 157 -33.00 -31.29 60.73
CA GLN A 157 -33.24 -32.43 59.84
C GLN A 157 -31.93 -32.93 59.23
N SER A 158 -31.63 -34.22 59.43
CA SER A 158 -30.45 -34.85 58.83
C SER A 158 -30.61 -34.98 57.31
N ARG A 159 -29.75 -34.33 56.54
CA ARG A 159 -29.66 -34.47 55.07
C ARG A 159 -28.33 -35.11 54.69
N HIS A 160 -28.37 -35.99 53.69
CA HIS A 160 -27.18 -36.57 53.10
C HIS A 160 -26.66 -35.63 52.00
N GLN A 161 -25.49 -35.04 52.18
CA GLN A 161 -24.79 -34.23 51.18
C GLN A 161 -23.65 -35.00 50.54
N VAL A 162 -23.45 -34.76 49.25
CA VAL A 162 -22.40 -35.40 48.44
C VAL A 162 -21.23 -34.44 48.32
N VAL A 163 -20.07 -34.82 48.86
CA VAL A 163 -18.87 -33.97 48.91
C VAL A 163 -17.69 -34.67 48.24
N TYR A 164 -16.98 -33.94 47.38
CA TYR A 164 -15.72 -34.39 46.76
C TYR A 164 -14.53 -33.84 47.56
N LEU A 165 -13.84 -34.70 48.31
CA LEU A 165 -12.67 -34.33 49.11
C LEU A 165 -11.40 -34.13 48.25
N ASN A 166 -11.37 -34.70 47.04
CA ASN A 166 -10.27 -34.56 46.11
C ASN A 166 -10.77 -33.90 44.82
N LEU A 167 -10.22 -32.73 44.49
CA LEU A 167 -10.59 -31.97 43.31
C LEU A 167 -9.45 -31.97 42.30
N VAL A 168 -9.80 -32.10 41.01
CA VAL A 168 -8.87 -31.85 39.91
C VAL A 168 -9.01 -30.39 39.50
N THR A 169 -8.00 -29.58 39.78
CA THR A 169 -7.97 -28.16 39.43
C THR A 169 -7.11 -27.91 38.20
N ARG A 170 -7.57 -27.01 37.33
CA ARG A 170 -6.84 -26.53 36.16
C ARG A 170 -5.96 -25.35 36.57
N LYS A 171 -4.65 -25.47 36.35
CA LYS A 171 -3.69 -24.36 36.44
C LYS A 171 -2.98 -24.19 35.10
N SER A 172 -2.83 -22.96 34.63
CA SER A 172 -1.93 -22.67 33.51
C SER A 172 -0.50 -22.67 34.03
N ARG A 173 0.39 -23.46 33.43
CA ARG A 173 1.83 -23.35 33.65
C ARG A 173 2.45 -22.78 32.38
N PHE A 174 3.26 -21.75 32.56
CA PHE A 174 4.10 -21.19 31.51
C PHE A 174 5.39 -22.01 31.47
N ARG A 175 5.79 -22.47 30.28
CA ARG A 175 7.12 -23.06 30.06
C ARG A 175 7.93 -22.01 29.32
N GLU A 176 8.98 -21.51 29.95
CA GLU A 176 9.88 -20.52 29.33
C GLU A 176 10.66 -21.14 28.16
N ASP A 177 10.94 -22.45 28.22
CA ASP A 177 11.76 -23.20 27.24
C ASP A 177 10.98 -23.80 26.06
N ASN A 178 9.96 -23.10 25.54
CA ASN A 178 9.24 -23.61 24.37
C ASN A 178 9.92 -23.18 23.08
N LEU A 179 10.16 -24.12 22.16
CA LEU A 179 10.81 -23.88 20.88
C LEU A 179 10.14 -22.75 20.09
N ILE A 180 8.81 -22.65 20.12
CA ILE A 180 8.06 -21.58 19.45
C ILE A 180 8.40 -20.18 20.01
N THR A 181 8.68 -20.06 21.31
CA THR A 181 9.10 -18.81 21.95
C THR A 181 10.46 -18.39 21.42
N ILE A 182 11.39 -19.35 21.27
CA ILE A 182 12.72 -19.11 20.73
C ILE A 182 12.64 -18.68 19.26
N VAL A 183 11.81 -19.37 18.47
CA VAL A 183 11.53 -18.98 17.08
C VAL A 183 10.98 -17.55 17.00
N HIS A 184 10.10 -17.17 17.94
CA HIS A 184 9.59 -15.80 18.02
C HIS A 184 10.71 -14.81 18.37
N LYS A 185 11.60 -15.12 19.33
CA LYS A 185 12.79 -14.30 19.64
C LYS A 185 13.65 -14.05 18.40
N PHE A 186 13.90 -15.07 17.59
CA PHE A 186 14.60 -14.93 16.31
C PHE A 186 13.92 -13.96 15.35
N CYS A 187 12.61 -14.11 15.16
CA CYS A 187 11.85 -13.23 14.27
C CYS A 187 11.84 -11.78 14.78
N VAL A 188 11.70 -11.58 16.10
CA VAL A 188 11.73 -10.26 16.73
C VAL A 188 13.11 -9.62 16.60
N LYS A 189 14.22 -10.37 16.79
CA LYS A 189 15.58 -9.84 16.63
C LYS A 189 15.82 -9.31 15.21
N GLU A 190 15.45 -10.08 14.19
CA GLU A 190 15.61 -9.63 12.80
C GLU A 190 14.66 -8.44 12.47
N ALA A 191 13.44 -8.43 13.03
CA ALA A 191 12.53 -7.28 12.88
C ALA A 191 13.06 -6.02 13.56
N ALA A 192 13.60 -6.15 14.77
CA ALA A 192 14.22 -5.07 15.54
C ALA A 192 15.46 -4.51 14.83
N ARG A 193 16.20 -5.34 14.11
CA ARG A 193 17.32 -4.89 13.28
C ARG A 193 16.89 -4.07 12.07
N LEU A 194 15.86 -4.53 11.34
CA LEU A 194 15.49 -3.93 10.04
C LEU A 194 14.50 -2.76 10.16
N ILE A 195 13.41 -2.95 10.91
CA ILE A 195 12.32 -1.98 11.05
C ILE A 195 12.18 -1.44 12.47
N GLY A 196 12.81 -2.07 13.46
CA GLY A 196 12.79 -1.66 14.86
C GLY A 196 13.12 -0.18 15.12
N PRO A 197 14.14 0.42 14.45
CA PRO A 197 14.48 1.83 14.68
C PRO A 197 13.31 2.78 14.41
N LEU A 198 12.40 2.44 13.47
CA LEU A 198 11.20 3.23 13.19
C LEU A 198 10.21 3.24 14.38
N TYR A 199 10.30 2.26 15.28
CA TYR A 199 9.45 2.10 16.47
C TYR A 199 10.20 2.35 17.77
N GLY A 200 11.45 2.84 17.70
CA GLY A 200 12.27 3.08 18.89
C GLY A 200 12.84 1.81 19.54
N VAL A 201 12.77 0.66 18.84
CA VAL A 201 13.35 -0.61 19.29
C VAL A 201 14.69 -0.81 18.61
N SER A 202 15.77 -1.00 19.37
CA SER A 202 17.05 -1.40 18.80
C SER A 202 17.26 -2.91 18.95
N GLU A 203 18.05 -3.50 18.06
CA GLU A 203 18.43 -4.92 18.13
C GLU A 203 19.02 -5.31 19.49
N LYS A 204 19.69 -4.36 20.17
CA LYS A 204 20.32 -4.59 21.49
C LYS A 204 19.32 -4.62 22.66
N ASP A 205 18.10 -4.19 22.44
CA ASP A 205 17.07 -4.12 23.47
C ASP A 205 16.22 -5.42 23.50
N VAL A 206 16.48 -6.34 22.57
CA VAL A 206 15.77 -7.61 22.39
C VAL A 206 16.65 -8.77 22.86
N ASP A 207 16.04 -9.78 23.48
CA ASP A 207 16.73 -10.98 23.94
C ASP A 207 17.46 -11.70 22.79
N GLU A 208 18.67 -12.16 23.09
CA GLU A 208 19.44 -13.00 22.18
C GLU A 208 18.89 -14.44 22.19
N PRO A 209 18.58 -15.03 21.02
CA PRO A 209 18.10 -16.41 20.96
C PRO A 209 19.15 -17.41 21.48
N GLU A 210 18.70 -18.42 22.20
CA GLU A 210 19.55 -19.39 22.91
C GLU A 210 20.19 -20.45 21.99
N PHE A 211 19.65 -20.65 20.79
CA PHE A 211 20.10 -21.65 19.83
C PHE A 211 20.61 -21.01 18.54
N THR A 212 21.23 -21.81 17.68
CA THR A 212 21.53 -21.43 16.29
C THR A 212 20.27 -21.53 15.44
N PHE A 213 20.21 -20.75 14.36
CA PHE A 213 19.09 -20.79 13.43
C PHE A 213 19.04 -22.13 12.68
N ASP A 214 17.88 -22.81 12.73
CA ASP A 214 17.59 -24.02 11.97
C ASP A 214 16.23 -23.85 11.28
N TYR A 215 16.26 -23.66 9.97
CA TYR A 215 15.06 -23.36 9.20
C TYR A 215 14.04 -24.50 9.23
N ASP A 216 14.49 -25.75 9.05
CA ASP A 216 13.57 -26.89 8.91
C ASP A 216 12.87 -27.17 10.23
N LEU A 217 13.61 -27.18 11.34
CA LEU A 217 13.06 -27.35 12.69
C LEU A 217 12.08 -26.22 13.04
N PHE A 218 12.43 -24.97 12.74
CA PHE A 218 11.60 -23.82 13.06
C PHE A 218 10.34 -23.76 12.19
N ALA A 219 10.46 -24.09 10.91
CA ALA A 219 9.34 -24.16 9.99
C ALA A 219 8.33 -25.23 10.40
N GLU A 220 8.78 -26.44 10.72
CA GLU A 220 7.93 -27.54 11.19
C GLU A 220 7.21 -27.14 12.49
N THR A 221 7.93 -26.55 13.44
CA THR A 221 7.35 -26.10 14.71
C THR A 221 6.23 -25.09 14.49
N ILE A 222 6.43 -24.10 13.61
CA ILE A 222 5.39 -23.11 13.32
C ILE A 222 4.20 -23.74 12.61
N LEU A 223 4.42 -24.62 11.62
CA LEU A 223 3.34 -25.26 10.86
C LEU A 223 2.45 -26.10 11.78
N ASN A 224 3.04 -26.89 12.68
CA ASN A 224 2.28 -27.64 13.69
C ASN A 224 1.45 -26.70 14.58
N LYS A 225 2.02 -25.56 15.00
CA LYS A 225 1.28 -24.56 15.79
C LYS A 225 0.15 -23.88 15.02
N ILE A 226 0.31 -23.68 13.71
CA ILE A 226 -0.75 -23.14 12.84
C ILE A 226 -1.93 -24.11 12.77
N GLU A 227 -1.67 -25.42 12.69
CA GLU A 227 -2.71 -26.46 12.63
C GLU A 227 -3.44 -26.64 13.98
N ASP A 228 -2.72 -26.51 15.09
CA ASP A 228 -3.25 -26.74 16.45
C ASP A 228 -3.97 -25.53 17.07
N THR A 229 -3.80 -24.33 16.50
CA THR A 229 -4.25 -23.08 17.13
C THR A 229 -5.57 -22.56 16.55
N PHE A 230 -6.54 -22.34 17.44
CA PHE A 230 -7.85 -21.75 17.11
C PHE A 230 -7.96 -20.24 17.44
N ASN A 231 -6.88 -19.62 17.91
CA ASN A 231 -6.85 -18.18 18.21
C ASN A 231 -6.38 -17.41 16.98
N ASP A 232 -7.26 -16.60 16.39
CA ASP A 232 -6.98 -15.82 15.18
C ASP A 232 -5.74 -14.93 15.29
N LYS A 233 -5.50 -14.30 16.45
CA LYS A 233 -4.33 -13.44 16.67
C LYS A 233 -3.02 -14.25 16.64
N HIS A 234 -3.03 -15.42 17.29
CA HIS A 234 -1.87 -16.30 17.28
C HIS A 234 -1.64 -16.90 15.89
N LEU A 235 -2.72 -17.22 15.17
CA LEU A 235 -2.65 -17.70 13.79
C LEU A 235 -2.04 -16.64 12.86
N GLU A 236 -2.41 -15.37 13.01
CA GLU A 236 -1.81 -14.26 12.29
C GLU A 236 -0.32 -14.12 12.61
N LEU A 237 0.05 -14.14 13.90
CA LEU A 237 1.44 -14.11 14.36
C LEU A 237 2.26 -15.26 13.75
N PHE A 238 1.78 -16.50 13.84
CA PHE A 238 2.51 -17.66 13.33
C PHE A 238 2.69 -17.63 11.81
N ARG A 239 1.67 -17.17 11.08
CA ARG A 239 1.79 -16.93 9.63
C ARG A 239 2.80 -15.83 9.30
N ALA A 240 2.87 -14.79 10.12
CA ALA A 240 3.86 -13.72 9.97
C ALA A 240 5.28 -14.25 10.28
N MET A 241 5.48 -14.94 11.40
CA MET A 241 6.73 -15.58 11.78
C MET A 241 7.23 -16.53 10.68
N PHE A 242 6.35 -17.35 10.09
CA PHE A 242 6.71 -18.25 8.99
C PHE A 242 7.27 -17.50 7.78
N LYS A 243 6.66 -16.37 7.40
CA LYS A 243 7.15 -15.52 6.29
C LYS A 243 8.51 -14.90 6.62
N VAL A 244 8.71 -14.46 7.86
CA VAL A 244 9.98 -13.91 8.34
C VAL A 244 11.08 -14.99 8.30
N LEU A 245 10.81 -16.21 8.80
CA LEU A 245 11.76 -17.32 8.73
C LEU A 245 12.18 -17.65 7.30
N ARG A 246 11.22 -17.72 6.36
CA ARG A 246 11.52 -17.94 4.94
C ARG A 246 12.42 -16.86 4.37
N TYR A 247 12.24 -15.60 4.79
CA TYR A 247 13.12 -14.52 4.38
C TYR A 247 14.54 -14.66 4.96
N ILE A 248 14.66 -14.99 6.25
CA ILE A 248 15.96 -15.22 6.91
C ILE A 248 16.71 -16.37 6.24
N ALA A 249 16.06 -17.51 6.01
CA ALA A 249 16.69 -18.67 5.37
C ALA A 249 17.17 -18.36 3.93
N LYS A 250 16.38 -17.60 3.15
CA LYS A 250 16.83 -17.16 1.81
C LYS A 250 18.03 -16.22 1.88
N LYS A 251 18.12 -15.37 2.91
CA LYS A 251 19.23 -14.45 3.14
C LYS A 251 20.53 -15.20 3.49
N GLU A 252 20.46 -16.22 4.35
CA GLU A 252 21.63 -17.04 4.74
C GLU A 252 22.18 -17.89 3.60
N ASN A 253 21.30 -18.39 2.72
CA ASN A 253 21.69 -19.23 1.58
C ASN A 253 22.36 -18.48 0.41
N ARG A 254 22.55 -17.15 0.48
CA ARG A 254 23.26 -16.40 -0.56
C ARG A 254 24.77 -16.31 -0.32
N LYS A 255 25.54 -16.55 -1.40
CA LYS A 255 26.99 -16.33 -1.44
C LYS A 255 27.30 -14.86 -1.14
N LYS A 256 28.33 -14.61 -0.33
CA LYS A 256 28.78 -13.30 0.18
C LYS A 256 29.11 -12.22 -0.88
N ASP A 257 29.10 -12.54 -2.17
CA ASP A 257 29.58 -11.66 -3.26
C ASP A 257 28.56 -10.63 -3.77
N ASP A 258 27.28 -10.68 -3.37
CA ASP A 258 26.26 -9.72 -3.81
C ASP A 258 25.84 -8.79 -2.65
N SER A 259 26.78 -7.95 -2.21
CA SER A 259 26.63 -6.92 -1.17
C SER A 259 25.60 -5.83 -1.51
N THR A 260 25.03 -5.87 -2.72
CA THR A 260 24.13 -4.85 -3.27
C THR A 260 22.65 -5.04 -2.94
N SER A 261 22.27 -6.13 -2.28
CA SER A 261 20.87 -6.52 -2.13
C SER A 261 20.41 -6.48 -0.67
N GLY A 262 20.54 -5.28 -0.09
CA GLY A 262 20.02 -4.94 1.24
C GLY A 262 18.49 -4.87 1.31
N PHE A 263 17.97 -4.72 2.53
CA PHE A 263 16.55 -4.48 2.80
C PHE A 263 16.03 -3.32 1.92
N LEU A 264 15.06 -3.64 1.06
CA LEU A 264 14.47 -2.74 0.08
C LEU A 264 12.99 -3.09 -0.10
N PHE A 265 12.12 -2.11 0.13
CA PHE A 265 10.69 -2.23 -0.03
C PHE A 265 10.15 -0.96 -0.67
N GLY A 266 9.73 -1.02 -1.94
CA GLY A 266 9.18 0.15 -2.62
C GLY A 266 9.05 -0.02 -4.13
N VAL A 267 9.02 1.11 -4.82
CA VAL A 267 8.94 1.18 -6.29
C VAL A 267 10.15 1.90 -6.85
N SER A 268 10.61 1.46 -8.02
CA SER A 268 11.72 2.11 -8.74
C SER A 268 11.34 3.47 -9.35
N THR A 269 10.05 3.60 -9.65
CA THR A 269 9.41 4.80 -10.16
C THR A 269 8.03 4.89 -9.54
N PHE A 270 7.64 6.09 -9.13
CA PHE A 270 6.31 6.33 -8.57
C PHE A 270 5.26 6.64 -9.65
N ALA A 271 5.68 6.81 -10.92
CA ALA A 271 4.78 7.15 -12.01
C ALA A 271 3.60 6.17 -12.20
N PRO A 272 3.82 4.84 -12.20
CA PRO A 272 2.71 3.89 -12.34
C PRO A 272 1.76 3.88 -11.15
N VAL A 273 2.29 4.13 -9.94
CA VAL A 273 1.46 4.28 -8.71
C VAL A 273 0.62 5.55 -8.80
N TRP A 274 1.20 6.64 -9.30
CA TRP A 274 0.50 7.89 -9.56
C TRP A 274 -0.63 7.73 -10.58
N GLU A 275 -0.35 7.12 -11.74
CA GLU A 275 -1.34 6.79 -12.77
C GLU A 275 -2.51 5.99 -12.19
N ALA A 276 -2.23 4.94 -11.40
CA ALA A 276 -3.25 4.11 -10.78
C ALA A 276 -4.13 4.88 -9.78
N MET A 277 -3.54 5.77 -8.97
CA MET A 277 -4.30 6.59 -8.03
C MET A 277 -5.18 7.61 -8.75
N VAL A 278 -4.67 8.29 -9.79
CA VAL A 278 -5.45 9.23 -10.59
C VAL A 278 -6.62 8.52 -11.27
N ASP A 279 -6.37 7.34 -11.85
CA ASP A 279 -7.41 6.54 -12.48
C ASP A 279 -8.51 6.13 -11.50
N ARG A 280 -8.15 5.74 -10.28
CA ARG A 280 -9.14 5.34 -9.28
C ARG A 280 -10.00 6.51 -8.79
N ILE A 281 -9.46 7.74 -8.80
CA ILE A 281 -10.20 8.95 -8.42
C ILE A 281 -11.15 9.38 -9.53
N PHE A 282 -10.66 9.48 -10.76
CA PHE A 282 -11.37 10.14 -11.87
C PHE A 282 -11.97 9.18 -12.89
N GLY A 283 -11.40 7.98 -13.05
CA GLY A 283 -11.87 6.96 -13.97
C GLY A 283 -13.24 6.43 -13.56
N ASN A 284 -14.19 6.44 -14.50
CA ASN A 284 -15.58 6.06 -14.23
C ASN A 284 -16.27 5.46 -15.47
N LEU A 285 -15.56 4.56 -16.16
CA LEU A 285 -16.13 3.84 -17.29
C LEU A 285 -17.42 3.10 -16.86
N PRO A 286 -18.51 3.21 -17.64
CA PRO A 286 -19.76 2.51 -17.34
C PRO A 286 -19.58 0.99 -17.36
N PRO A 287 -20.47 0.23 -16.70
CA PRO A 287 -20.50 -1.22 -16.84
C PRO A 287 -20.54 -1.64 -18.31
N GLY A 288 -19.77 -2.66 -18.68
CA GLY A 288 -19.66 -3.14 -20.06
C GLY A 288 -18.54 -2.48 -20.88
N PHE A 289 -18.07 -1.29 -20.50
CA PHE A 289 -16.92 -0.66 -21.14
C PHE A 289 -15.60 -1.13 -20.53
N ARG A 290 -14.64 -1.44 -21.40
CA ARG A 290 -13.24 -1.67 -21.05
C ARG A 290 -12.42 -0.48 -21.53
N LYS A 291 -11.32 -0.19 -20.84
CA LYS A 291 -10.36 0.82 -21.33
C LYS A 291 -9.85 0.49 -22.74
N ASP A 292 -9.77 -0.79 -23.06
CA ASP A 292 -9.29 -1.27 -24.37
C ASP A 292 -10.16 -0.80 -25.53
N ASP A 293 -11.46 -0.53 -25.28
CA ASP A 293 -12.39 -0.04 -26.30
C ASP A 293 -12.02 1.36 -26.79
N PHE A 294 -11.21 2.10 -26.02
CA PHE A 294 -10.75 3.45 -26.31
C PHE A 294 -9.29 3.51 -26.82
N ASN A 295 -8.67 2.36 -27.06
CA ASN A 295 -7.28 2.29 -27.53
C ASN A 295 -7.23 2.34 -29.06
N PRO A 296 -6.52 3.29 -29.70
CA PRO A 296 -6.21 3.17 -31.12
C PRO A 296 -5.26 1.99 -31.37
N HIS A 297 -5.55 1.23 -32.42
CA HIS A 297 -4.79 0.06 -32.85
C HIS A 297 -4.08 0.32 -34.19
N LEU A 298 -2.80 -0.07 -34.31
CA LEU A 298 -2.12 -0.05 -35.61
C LEU A 298 -2.41 -1.34 -36.39
N LYS A 299 -2.61 -1.18 -37.69
CA LYS A 299 -2.73 -2.28 -38.66
C LYS A 299 -1.55 -2.21 -39.63
N TYR A 300 -0.89 -3.34 -39.88
CA TYR A 300 0.13 -3.48 -40.90
C TYR A 300 -0.45 -4.25 -42.09
N VAL A 301 -0.20 -3.78 -43.31
CA VAL A 301 -0.60 -4.45 -44.55
C VAL A 301 0.63 -4.52 -45.44
N ALA A 302 1.03 -5.72 -45.85
CA ALA A 302 2.14 -5.92 -46.78
C ALA A 302 1.65 -5.76 -48.22
N GLU A 303 2.43 -5.08 -49.08
CA GLU A 303 2.04 -4.77 -50.47
C GLU A 303 1.79 -6.02 -51.34
N ASN A 304 2.39 -7.16 -51.01
CA ASN A 304 2.32 -8.40 -51.81
C ASN A 304 1.32 -9.43 -51.26
N ASP A 305 0.44 -9.05 -50.33
CA ASP A 305 -0.57 -9.96 -49.78
C ASP A 305 -1.77 -10.06 -50.74
N THR A 306 -1.67 -10.97 -51.72
CA THR A 306 -2.68 -11.22 -52.75
C THR A 306 -3.76 -12.22 -52.33
N ASN A 307 -3.96 -12.46 -51.02
CA ASN A 307 -5.15 -13.15 -50.51
C ASN A 307 -6.33 -12.18 -50.40
N SER A 308 -6.78 -11.72 -51.56
CA SER A 308 -8.11 -11.15 -51.76
C SER A 308 -9.17 -12.25 -51.68
N ASN A 309 -9.57 -12.58 -50.45
CA ASN A 309 -10.89 -13.09 -50.09
C ASN A 309 -11.31 -12.44 -48.76
N GLY A 310 -11.56 -11.12 -48.77
CA GLY A 310 -12.50 -10.38 -47.88
C GLY A 310 -12.49 -10.52 -46.34
N SER A 311 -11.73 -11.44 -45.74
CA SER A 311 -11.73 -11.79 -44.32
C SER A 311 -10.52 -12.72 -44.13
N GLU A 312 -9.35 -12.30 -43.67
CA GLU A 312 -9.03 -11.71 -42.39
C GLU A 312 -7.80 -10.84 -42.65
N TYR A 313 -7.88 -9.55 -42.32
CA TYR A 313 -6.68 -8.75 -42.12
C TYR A 313 -5.82 -9.49 -41.10
N GLY A 314 -4.58 -9.83 -41.46
CA GLY A 314 -3.62 -10.39 -40.52
C GLY A 314 -3.52 -9.45 -39.31
N LYS A 315 -4.26 -9.76 -38.24
CA LYS A 315 -4.02 -9.17 -36.93
C LYS A 315 -2.57 -9.48 -36.66
N LEU A 316 -1.76 -8.46 -36.39
CA LEU A 316 -0.43 -8.69 -35.84
C LEU A 316 -0.62 -9.62 -34.65
N ASP A 317 -0.16 -10.86 -34.80
CA ASP A 317 -0.34 -11.88 -33.78
C ASP A 317 0.51 -11.45 -32.58
N GLY A 318 -0.17 -10.84 -31.61
CA GLY A 318 0.46 -10.02 -30.59
C GLY A 318 -0.38 -8.79 -30.25
N ASP A 319 -1.50 -9.03 -29.58
CA ASP A 319 -2.51 -8.12 -28.98
C ASP A 319 -1.94 -6.95 -28.12
N ARG A 320 -0.61 -6.76 -28.09
CA ARG A 320 0.13 -5.90 -27.17
C ARG A 320 1.18 -5.00 -27.81
N ARG A 321 1.55 -5.19 -29.09
CA ARG A 321 2.68 -4.43 -29.69
C ARG A 321 2.31 -3.04 -30.24
N SER A 322 1.03 -2.71 -30.40
CA SER A 322 0.65 -1.51 -31.18
C SER A 322 -0.51 -0.68 -30.63
N THR A 323 -0.95 -0.92 -29.39
CA THR A 323 -2.03 -0.16 -28.76
C THR A 323 -1.47 1.01 -27.97
N LEU A 324 -1.84 2.23 -28.36
CA LEU A 324 -1.70 3.37 -27.45
C LEU A 324 -2.86 3.27 -26.45
N ARG A 325 -2.57 3.46 -25.16
CA ARG A 325 -3.56 3.32 -24.08
C ARG A 325 -3.63 4.62 -23.26
N PRO A 326 -4.80 5.26 -23.14
CA PRO A 326 -4.97 6.38 -22.21
C PRO A 326 -4.94 5.88 -20.75
N ASP A 327 -4.36 6.67 -19.86
CA ASP A 327 -4.24 6.28 -18.44
C ASP A 327 -5.61 6.26 -17.76
N THR A 328 -6.42 7.29 -18.00
CA THR A 328 -7.72 7.47 -17.35
C THR A 328 -8.74 8.07 -18.31
N ILE A 329 -9.95 7.49 -18.29
CA ILE A 329 -11.09 7.98 -19.04
C ILE A 329 -12.18 8.35 -18.05
N MET A 330 -12.58 9.62 -18.08
CA MET A 330 -13.62 10.17 -17.23
C MET A 330 -14.77 10.65 -18.10
N ILE A 331 -15.98 10.19 -17.80
CA ILE A 331 -17.22 10.52 -18.49
C ILE A 331 -18.14 11.21 -17.50
N LEU A 332 -18.65 12.39 -17.83
CA LEU A 332 -19.58 13.14 -16.99
C LEU A 332 -20.81 13.54 -17.79
N GLY A 333 -21.98 13.04 -17.35
CA GLY A 333 -23.27 13.46 -17.88
C GLY A 333 -23.79 14.76 -17.27
N ARG A 334 -25.01 15.17 -17.63
CA ARG A 334 -25.69 16.30 -16.96
C ARG A 334 -25.81 15.99 -15.46
N ASP A 335 -25.35 16.91 -14.61
CA ASP A 335 -25.92 17.02 -13.27
C ASP A 335 -27.42 17.31 -13.46
N HIS A 336 -28.30 16.53 -12.83
CA HIS A 336 -29.76 16.73 -12.88
C HIS A 336 -30.18 18.17 -12.47
N ASP A 337 -29.28 18.94 -11.85
CA ASP A 337 -29.51 20.31 -11.37
C ASP A 337 -29.41 21.41 -12.45
N ASN A 338 -29.00 21.10 -13.69
CA ASN A 338 -28.85 22.12 -14.75
C ASN A 338 -29.48 21.70 -16.09
N ALA A 339 -30.74 21.26 -16.05
CA ALA A 339 -31.56 20.97 -17.23
C ALA A 339 -31.88 22.20 -18.12
N ALA A 340 -31.47 23.42 -17.72
CA ALA A 340 -31.85 24.68 -18.37
C ALA A 340 -31.01 25.06 -19.61
N LYS A 341 -30.08 24.22 -20.07
CA LYS A 341 -29.30 24.48 -21.29
C LYS A 341 -29.50 23.35 -22.28
N ASN A 342 -30.14 23.65 -23.41
CA ASN A 342 -30.33 22.79 -24.60
C ASN A 342 -28.99 22.35 -25.19
N VAL A 343 -28.23 21.52 -24.47
CA VAL A 343 -26.97 20.91 -24.93
C VAL A 343 -27.12 19.42 -24.72
N GLU A 344 -27.11 18.67 -25.82
CA GLU A 344 -27.19 17.22 -25.81
C GLU A 344 -25.80 16.60 -25.53
N GLY A 345 -25.82 15.47 -24.81
CA GLY A 345 -24.69 14.57 -24.62
C GLY A 345 -23.81 14.73 -23.37
N ASP A 346 -23.06 13.66 -23.08
CA ASP A 346 -22.07 13.55 -22.01
C ASP A 346 -20.73 14.19 -22.43
N GLU A 347 -19.95 14.65 -21.45
CA GLU A 347 -18.58 15.16 -21.65
C GLU A 347 -17.57 14.04 -21.41
N LEU A 348 -16.67 13.84 -22.37
CA LEU A 348 -15.63 12.82 -22.29
C LEU A 348 -14.27 13.50 -22.07
N PHE A 349 -13.56 13.04 -21.05
CA PHE A 349 -12.25 13.54 -20.67
C PHE A 349 -11.25 12.40 -20.76
N ILE A 350 -10.25 12.57 -21.63
CA ILE A 350 -9.10 11.69 -21.72
C ILE A 350 -8.01 12.34 -20.88
N LEU A 351 -7.63 11.67 -19.80
CA LEU A 351 -6.64 12.16 -18.85
C LEU A 351 -5.40 11.28 -18.94
N ASP A 352 -4.26 11.92 -19.11
CA ASP A 352 -2.95 11.27 -19.16
C ASP A 352 -2.11 11.79 -17.99
N SER A 353 -1.72 10.88 -17.13
CA SER A 353 -1.02 11.18 -15.89
C SER A 353 0.48 11.22 -16.18
N LYS A 354 1.11 12.33 -15.83
CA LYS A 354 2.55 12.53 -16.07
C LYS A 354 3.23 12.86 -14.76
N PHE A 355 4.02 11.93 -14.23
CA PHE A 355 4.76 12.14 -12.97
C PHE A 355 6.02 13.00 -13.18
N TYR A 356 5.84 14.17 -13.78
CA TYR A 356 6.89 15.08 -14.21
C TYR A 356 7.14 16.18 -13.19
N LYS A 357 8.37 16.73 -13.18
CA LYS A 357 8.82 17.72 -12.18
C LYS A 357 8.19 19.10 -12.32
N PHE A 358 7.47 19.38 -13.40
CA PHE A 358 6.91 20.71 -13.69
C PHE A 358 6.12 21.33 -12.53
N GLY A 359 5.31 20.53 -11.81
CA GLY A 359 4.55 21.04 -10.67
C GLY A 359 5.40 21.52 -9.50
N MET A 360 6.66 21.05 -9.41
CA MET A 360 7.64 21.46 -8.41
C MET A 360 8.55 22.59 -8.92
N THR A 361 9.09 22.44 -10.13
CA THR A 361 10.13 23.33 -10.68
C THR A 361 9.54 24.57 -11.35
N LYS A 362 8.32 24.46 -11.87
CA LYS A 362 7.67 25.43 -12.78
C LYS A 362 8.47 25.70 -14.06
N ASN A 363 9.47 24.86 -14.38
CA ASN A 363 10.28 24.99 -15.58
C ASN A 363 9.55 24.39 -16.78
N ARG A 364 9.38 25.16 -17.86
CA ARG A 364 8.65 24.72 -19.06
C ARG A 364 9.29 23.51 -19.74
N ASN A 365 10.59 23.28 -19.54
CA ASN A 365 11.28 22.11 -20.08
C ASN A 365 10.85 20.79 -19.40
N ASP A 366 10.21 20.86 -18.24
CA ASP A 366 9.67 19.71 -17.52
C ASP A 366 8.21 19.40 -17.89
N LEU A 367 7.64 20.10 -18.89
CA LEU A 367 6.32 19.81 -19.43
C LEU A 367 6.35 18.60 -20.38
N PRO A 368 5.21 17.93 -20.60
CA PRO A 368 5.07 16.91 -21.62
C PRO A 368 5.53 17.39 -23.01
N GLY A 369 6.43 16.61 -23.62
CA GLY A 369 6.98 16.89 -24.93
C GLY A 369 6.07 16.46 -26.08
N ALA A 370 6.53 16.68 -27.32
CA ALA A 370 5.76 16.44 -28.55
C ALA A 370 5.19 15.02 -28.66
N GLU A 371 5.93 13.99 -28.24
CA GLU A 371 5.47 12.60 -28.24
C GLU A 371 4.21 12.41 -27.38
N SER A 372 4.19 12.98 -26.16
CA SER A 372 3.02 12.90 -25.27
C SER A 372 1.83 13.67 -25.85
N VAL A 373 2.09 14.83 -26.46
CA VAL A 373 1.06 15.63 -27.15
C VAL A 373 0.44 14.86 -28.31
N CYS A 374 1.25 14.23 -29.17
CA CYS A 374 0.77 13.43 -30.29
C CYS A 374 -0.05 12.23 -29.83
N LYS A 375 0.39 11.51 -28.79
CA LYS A 375 -0.37 10.39 -28.19
C LYS A 375 -1.73 10.87 -27.69
N GLN A 376 -1.75 11.98 -26.96
CA GLN A 376 -2.98 12.54 -26.41
C GLN A 376 -3.97 12.99 -27.49
N MET A 377 -3.47 13.57 -28.59
CA MET A 377 -4.29 13.90 -29.74
C MET A 377 -4.84 12.64 -30.43
N ALA A 378 -4.01 11.61 -30.62
CA ALA A 378 -4.42 10.35 -31.24
C ALA A 378 -5.54 9.65 -30.46
N TYR A 379 -5.49 9.68 -29.12
CA TYR A 379 -6.59 9.16 -28.28
C TYR A 379 -7.91 9.86 -28.58
N ALA A 380 -7.91 11.19 -28.57
CA ALA A 380 -9.13 11.95 -28.80
C ALA A 380 -9.66 11.83 -30.24
N GLU A 381 -8.77 11.79 -31.24
CA GLU A 381 -9.12 11.58 -32.65
C GLU A 381 -9.71 10.18 -32.88
N PHE A 382 -9.18 9.15 -32.20
CA PHE A 382 -9.74 7.82 -32.25
C PHE A 382 -11.15 7.77 -31.67
N VAL A 383 -11.36 8.32 -30.47
CA VAL A 383 -12.68 8.39 -29.83
C VAL A 383 -13.67 9.20 -30.68
N GLU A 384 -13.20 10.28 -31.30
CA GLU A 384 -14.01 11.06 -32.24
C GLU A 384 -14.42 10.27 -33.50
N SER A 385 -13.56 9.37 -33.98
CA SER A 385 -13.82 8.55 -35.17
C SER A 385 -14.74 7.36 -34.93
N MET A 386 -15.00 6.99 -33.67
CA MET A 386 -15.97 5.95 -33.32
C MET A 386 -17.36 6.36 -33.80
N LYS A 387 -18.13 5.41 -34.32
CA LYS A 387 -19.48 5.74 -34.79
C LYS A 387 -20.34 6.11 -33.59
N SER A 388 -21.19 7.12 -33.76
CA SER A 388 -22.18 7.51 -32.74
C SER A 388 -23.08 6.35 -32.30
N GLU A 389 -23.30 5.35 -33.15
CA GLU A 389 -24.06 4.11 -32.85
C GLU A 389 -23.30 3.17 -31.89
N GLU A 390 -21.98 3.00 -32.06
CA GLU A 390 -21.13 2.18 -31.17
C GLU A 390 -21.05 2.79 -29.77
N LEU A 391 -21.17 4.11 -29.68
CA LEU A 391 -21.21 4.87 -28.43
C LEU A 391 -22.64 5.01 -27.85
N ALA A 392 -23.70 4.89 -28.66
CA ALA A 392 -25.09 5.07 -28.26
C ALA A 392 -25.83 3.78 -27.86
N GLU A 393 -25.36 2.60 -28.27
CA GLU A 393 -25.99 1.31 -27.93
C GLU A 393 -25.93 0.94 -26.45
N TYR A 394 -25.17 1.67 -25.63
CA TYR A 394 -24.87 1.28 -24.27
C TYR A 394 -25.36 2.32 -23.25
N GLU A 395 -26.42 1.95 -22.52
CA GLU A 395 -27.00 2.64 -21.36
C GLU A 395 -27.45 4.11 -21.55
N GLY A 396 -27.99 4.48 -22.72
CA GLY A 396 -28.69 5.78 -22.87
C GLY A 396 -27.79 7.01 -22.68
N LYS A 397 -26.46 6.83 -22.73
CA LYS A 397 -25.49 7.92 -22.76
C LYS A 397 -25.23 8.30 -24.21
N THR A 398 -25.64 9.50 -24.59
CA THR A 398 -25.29 10.07 -25.91
C THR A 398 -23.98 10.83 -25.76
N PHE A 399 -22.95 10.49 -26.53
CA PHE A 399 -21.70 11.25 -26.51
C PHE A 399 -21.76 12.36 -27.57
N SER A 400 -21.49 13.59 -27.14
CA SER A 400 -21.31 14.69 -28.10
C SER A 400 -19.85 14.70 -28.52
N LEU A 401 -19.57 14.41 -29.80
CA LEU A 401 -18.20 14.42 -30.35
C LEU A 401 -17.50 15.79 -30.16
N ASP A 402 -18.27 16.88 -30.10
CA ASP A 402 -17.78 18.23 -29.82
C ASP A 402 -17.38 18.48 -28.34
N ARG A 403 -17.49 17.48 -27.46
CA ARG A 403 -17.29 17.60 -26.00
C ARG A 403 -16.25 16.61 -25.47
N ILE A 404 -15.26 16.31 -26.30
CA ILE A 404 -14.06 15.57 -25.93
C ILE A 404 -12.99 16.56 -25.45
N TYR A 405 -12.38 16.28 -24.30
CA TYR A 405 -11.35 17.12 -23.68
C TYR A 405 -10.11 16.28 -23.35
N ASN A 406 -8.95 16.91 -23.50
CA ASN A 406 -7.66 16.32 -23.16
C ASN A 406 -7.03 17.07 -21.98
N ALA A 407 -6.44 16.33 -21.05
CA ALA A 407 -5.66 16.94 -19.97
C ALA A 407 -4.47 16.08 -19.55
N PHE A 408 -3.36 16.74 -19.24
CA PHE A 408 -2.25 16.17 -18.50
C PHE A 408 -2.43 16.42 -17.01
N ILE A 409 -2.32 15.37 -16.20
CA ILE A 409 -2.40 15.43 -14.74
C ILE A 409 -1.00 15.21 -14.15
N MET A 410 -0.42 16.27 -13.60
CA MET A 410 0.94 16.27 -13.05
C MET A 410 0.94 16.46 -11.53
N PRO A 411 1.91 15.87 -10.81
CA PRO A 411 2.01 16.01 -9.36
C PRO A 411 2.36 17.45 -8.98
N TYR A 412 1.76 17.97 -7.91
CA TYR A 412 2.27 19.14 -7.22
C TYR A 412 2.11 19.08 -5.69
N CYS A 413 2.59 20.14 -5.02
CA CYS A 413 2.51 20.35 -3.59
C CYS A 413 1.68 21.62 -3.34
N ALA A 414 0.44 21.47 -2.90
CA ALA A 414 -0.53 22.55 -2.76
C ALA A 414 -0.31 23.37 -1.51
N GLU A 415 0.06 24.65 -1.64
CA GLU A 415 0.30 25.59 -0.52
C GLU A 415 -0.79 25.52 0.55
N LYS A 416 -2.06 25.54 0.13
CA LYS A 416 -3.23 25.30 0.99
C LYS A 416 -4.03 24.11 0.49
N ARG A 417 -4.51 23.28 1.42
CA ARG A 417 -5.40 22.14 1.16
C ARG A 417 -6.79 22.44 1.66
N GLU A 418 -7.47 23.34 0.95
CA GLU A 418 -8.84 23.76 1.29
C GLU A 418 -9.90 22.75 0.81
N LYS A 419 -9.51 21.86 -0.12
CA LYS A 419 -10.39 20.84 -0.71
C LYS A 419 -9.75 19.47 -0.60
N SER A 420 -10.59 18.42 -0.68
CA SER A 420 -10.17 17.02 -0.64
C SER A 420 -9.15 16.65 -1.72
N PHE A 421 -9.20 17.31 -2.88
CA PHE A 421 -8.24 17.17 -3.98
C PHE A 421 -7.86 18.56 -4.48
N SER A 422 -6.79 19.10 -3.94
CA SER A 422 -6.33 20.42 -4.39
C SER A 422 -5.79 20.30 -5.82
N MET A 423 -6.36 21.09 -6.74
CA MET A 423 -6.04 21.07 -8.16
C MET A 423 -5.91 22.49 -8.70
N VAL A 424 -4.92 22.71 -9.57
CA VAL A 424 -4.72 24.01 -10.24
C VAL A 424 -4.34 23.80 -11.69
N ARG A 425 -5.00 24.53 -12.58
CA ARG A 425 -4.62 24.57 -13.99
C ARG A 425 -3.56 25.63 -14.24
N LYS A 426 -2.47 25.25 -14.90
CA LYS A 426 -1.34 26.14 -15.19
C LYS A 426 -1.29 26.62 -16.64
N GLY A 427 -1.99 25.97 -17.55
CA GLY A 427 -1.99 26.37 -18.96
C GLY A 427 -2.66 25.37 -19.88
N TYR A 428 -2.30 25.45 -21.16
CA TYR A 428 -2.63 24.47 -22.19
C TYR A 428 -1.40 24.21 -23.06
N ILE A 429 -1.29 22.99 -23.59
CA ILE A 429 -0.39 22.65 -24.69
C ILE A 429 -1.25 22.40 -25.94
N TYR A 430 -0.81 22.91 -27.09
CA TYR A 430 -1.44 22.65 -28.38
C TYR A 430 -0.35 22.49 -29.45
N GLY A 431 -0.65 21.70 -30.47
CA GLY A 431 0.20 21.58 -31.66
C GLY A 431 -0.05 22.75 -32.61
N ASP A 432 1.01 23.34 -33.14
CA ASP A 432 0.92 24.40 -34.16
C ASP A 432 0.41 23.87 -35.52
N TRP A 433 0.52 22.57 -35.76
CA TRP A 433 0.02 21.88 -36.96
C TRP A 433 -1.49 21.59 -36.94
N LYS A 434 -2.21 21.92 -35.87
CA LYS A 434 -3.66 21.72 -35.75
C LYS A 434 -4.36 23.05 -35.51
N ASP A 435 -5.51 23.23 -36.16
CA ASP A 435 -6.39 24.35 -35.83
C ASP A 435 -6.99 24.18 -34.41
N ARG A 436 -7.55 25.26 -33.89
CA ARG A 436 -8.12 25.31 -32.53
C ARG A 436 -9.64 25.13 -32.47
N SER A 437 -10.25 24.53 -33.50
CA SER A 437 -11.71 24.36 -33.61
C SER A 437 -12.28 23.40 -32.57
N LYS A 438 -11.55 22.34 -32.22
CA LYS A 438 -12.03 21.29 -31.31
C LYS A 438 -11.45 21.43 -29.90
N PRO A 439 -12.23 21.15 -28.83
CA PRO A 439 -11.74 21.33 -27.45
C PRO A 439 -10.55 20.43 -27.10
N TYR A 440 -10.54 19.16 -27.52
CA TYR A 440 -9.46 18.21 -27.20
C TYR A 440 -8.09 18.58 -27.79
N ARG A 441 -8.04 19.47 -28.80
CA ARG A 441 -6.77 19.95 -29.39
C ARG A 441 -6.03 20.92 -28.46
N LYS A 442 -6.72 21.42 -27.42
CA LYS A 442 -6.13 22.21 -26.32
C LYS A 442 -5.99 21.30 -25.10
N ILE A 443 -4.81 20.75 -24.89
CA ILE A 443 -4.54 19.82 -23.79
C ILE A 443 -4.31 20.63 -22.51
N ALA A 444 -5.18 20.50 -21.52
CA ALA A 444 -5.06 21.22 -20.25
C ALA A 444 -3.91 20.68 -19.40
N CYS A 445 -3.06 21.57 -18.86
CA CYS A 445 -2.03 21.19 -17.89
C CYS A 445 -2.55 21.40 -16.48
N ILE A 446 -2.91 20.31 -15.81
CA ILE A 446 -3.45 20.30 -14.45
C ILE A 446 -2.36 19.83 -13.49
N LEU A 447 -2.23 20.55 -12.39
CA LEU A 447 -1.46 20.13 -11.24
C LEU A 447 -2.42 19.57 -10.19
N LEU A 448 -2.15 18.36 -9.69
CA LEU A 448 -2.91 17.66 -8.63
C LEU A 448 -2.04 17.34 -7.41
N ASP A 449 -2.53 17.64 -6.20
CA ASP A 449 -1.73 17.57 -4.98
C ASP A 449 -1.43 16.13 -4.56
N VAL A 450 -0.15 15.78 -4.47
CA VAL A 450 0.30 14.40 -4.22
C VAL A 450 -0.14 13.92 -2.84
N LYS A 451 -0.07 14.78 -1.83
CA LYS A 451 -0.40 14.40 -0.46
C LYS A 451 -1.90 14.13 -0.31
N SER A 452 -2.74 14.95 -0.93
CA SER A 452 -4.20 14.77 -0.96
C SER A 452 -4.60 13.47 -1.68
N VAL A 453 -3.95 13.17 -2.82
CA VAL A 453 -4.19 11.92 -3.55
C VAL A 453 -3.78 10.69 -2.73
N MET A 454 -2.61 10.71 -2.08
CA MET A 454 -2.18 9.61 -1.21
C MET A 454 -3.02 9.45 0.06
N GLU A 455 -3.64 10.53 0.55
CA GLU A 455 -4.57 10.51 1.68
C GLU A 455 -5.89 9.82 1.33
N ASN A 456 -6.40 10.05 0.11
CA ASN A 456 -7.60 9.42 -0.37
C ASN A 456 -7.58 9.33 -1.91
N TYR A 457 -7.53 8.12 -2.45
CA TYR A 457 -7.59 7.86 -3.89
C TYR A 457 -8.80 6.99 -4.26
N SER A 458 -9.88 7.10 -3.47
CA SER A 458 -11.18 6.53 -3.84
C SER A 458 -11.89 7.38 -4.90
N ALA A 459 -12.76 6.74 -5.67
CA ALA A 459 -13.58 7.41 -6.69
C ALA A 459 -14.36 8.57 -6.06
N SER A 460 -14.25 9.77 -6.66
CA SER A 460 -14.84 10.98 -6.09
C SER A 460 -15.56 11.81 -7.14
N ALA A 461 -16.90 11.75 -7.13
CA ALA A 461 -17.73 12.56 -8.01
C ALA A 461 -17.51 14.07 -7.81
N SER A 462 -17.19 14.51 -6.58
CA SER A 462 -16.86 15.91 -6.32
C SER A 462 -15.54 16.31 -6.98
N ALA A 463 -14.52 15.44 -6.94
CA ALA A 463 -13.24 15.68 -7.60
C ALA A 463 -13.40 15.72 -9.13
N GLN A 464 -14.18 14.79 -9.69
CA GLN A 464 -14.49 14.74 -11.12
C GLN A 464 -15.18 16.03 -11.60
N ARG A 465 -16.21 16.50 -10.87
CA ARG A 465 -16.89 17.78 -11.15
C ARG A 465 -15.95 18.98 -11.06
N GLU A 466 -15.07 19.00 -10.08
CA GLU A 466 -14.07 20.06 -9.95
C GLU A 466 -13.08 20.05 -11.13
N LEU A 467 -12.52 18.90 -11.46
CA LEU A 467 -11.59 18.74 -12.58
C LEU A 467 -12.22 19.19 -13.90
N ARG A 468 -13.48 18.78 -14.14
CA ARG A 468 -14.29 19.22 -15.28
C ARG A 468 -14.39 20.74 -15.38
N ASN A 469 -14.72 21.42 -14.30
CA ASN A 469 -14.82 22.89 -14.27
C ASN A 469 -13.46 23.56 -14.57
N ILE A 470 -12.38 23.00 -14.02
CA ILE A 470 -11.02 23.49 -14.21
C ILE A 470 -10.57 23.32 -15.68
N ILE A 471 -10.83 22.17 -16.30
CA ILE A 471 -10.48 21.89 -17.71
C ILE A 471 -11.29 22.78 -18.66
N ALA A 472 -12.60 22.83 -18.48
CA ALA A 472 -13.53 23.58 -19.33
C ALA A 472 -13.40 25.11 -19.17
N GLY A 473 -12.67 25.60 -18.16
CA GLY A 473 -12.41 27.03 -17.97
C GLY A 473 -13.63 27.83 -17.50
N LYS A 474 -14.67 27.18 -16.98
CA LYS A 474 -15.79 27.86 -16.32
C LYS A 474 -15.29 28.41 -14.99
N LYS A 475 -14.93 29.70 -14.96
CA LYS A 475 -14.75 30.41 -13.67
C LYS A 475 -16.02 30.20 -12.85
N ARG A 476 -15.88 29.77 -11.59
CA ARG A 476 -16.92 30.06 -10.59
C ARG A 476 -17.06 31.58 -10.58
N ASN A 477 -18.26 32.07 -10.86
CA ASN A 477 -18.61 33.39 -10.34
C ASN A 477 -18.62 33.20 -8.82
N ASP A 478 -17.70 33.89 -8.16
CA ASP A 478 -17.66 33.99 -6.70
C ASP A 478 -18.96 34.61 -6.16
#